data_AF-A0A950XGB0-F1
#
_entry.id   AF-A0A950XGB0-F1
#
_cell.length_a   1.000
_cell.length_b   1.000
_cell.length_c   1.000
_cell.angle_alpha   90.00
_cell.angle_beta   90.00
_cell.angle_gamma   90.00
#
_symmetry.space_group_name_H-M   'P 1'
#
loop_
_entity.id
_entity.type
_entity.pdbx_description
1 polymer ?
#
loop_
_entity_poly.entity_id
_entity_poly.type
_entity_poly.pdbx_seq_one_letter_code
_entity_poly.pdbx_strand_id
1 'polypeptide(L)' 'RFARAIVDATTHYNDPGVVLEACRSLGVSEAMPGLDIRALDETQLLAPRGN' A
#
# COMPACT_ATOMS: atom_id res chain seq x y z
N ARG A 1 -6.36 9.85 -9.61
CA ARG A 1 -6.93 8.48 -9.71
C ARG A 1 -6.57 7.64 -8.48
N PHE A 2 -5.28 7.50 -8.13
CA PHE A 2 -4.84 6.81 -6.91
C PHE A 2 -5.46 7.32 -5.60
N ALA A 3 -5.37 8.62 -5.35
CA ALA A 3 -5.89 9.21 -4.10
C ALA A 3 -7.37 8.91 -3.88
N ARG A 4 -8.19 8.99 -4.94
CA ARG A 4 -9.64 8.73 -4.85
C ARG A 4 -9.93 7.26 -4.59
N ALA A 5 -9.28 6.34 -5.31
CA ALA A 5 -9.45 4.91 -5.08
C ALA A 5 -8.99 4.46 -3.68
N ILE A 6 -7.92 5.06 -3.14
CA ILE A 6 -7.44 4.80 -1.77
C ILE A 6 -8.47 5.31 -0.75
N VAL A 7 -9.02 6.51 -0.95
CA VAL A 7 -10.04 7.07 -0.07
C VAL A 7 -11.32 6.23 -0.11
N ASP A 8 -11.78 5.82 -1.29
CA ASP A 8 -12.98 5.01 -1.45
C ASP A 8 -12.78 3.61 -0.81
N ALA A 9 -11.61 2.98 -1.00
CA ALA A 9 -11.28 1.69 -0.39
C ALA A 9 -11.13 1.75 1.14
N THR A 10 -10.54 2.82 1.68
CA THR A 10 -10.40 3.00 3.14
C THR A 10 -11.72 3.37 3.81
N THR A 11 -12.56 4.17 3.14
CA THR A 11 -13.89 4.56 3.65
C THR A 11 -14.84 3.36 3.71
N HIS A 12 -14.77 2.46 2.72
CA HIS A 12 -15.67 1.30 2.60
C HIS A 12 -14.96 -0.04 2.84
N TYR A 13 -14.03 -0.08 3.79
CA TYR A 13 -13.16 -1.25 4.04
C TYR A 13 -13.92 -2.57 4.36
N ASN A 14 -15.18 -2.47 4.83
CA ASN A 14 -16.04 -3.63 5.14
C ASN A 14 -16.92 -4.08 3.97
N ASP A 15 -16.98 -3.33 2.86
CA ASP A 15 -17.75 -3.71 1.68
C ASP A 15 -16.82 -4.26 0.58
N PRO A 16 -16.80 -5.59 0.36
CA PRO A 16 -15.91 -6.20 -0.61
C PRO A 16 -16.19 -5.77 -2.06
N GLY A 17 -17.43 -5.38 -2.38
CA GLY A 17 -17.80 -4.95 -3.74
C GLY A 17 -17.19 -3.60 -4.09
N VAL A 18 -17.27 -2.64 -3.17
CA VAL A 18 -16.71 -1.29 -3.35
C VAL A 18 -15.18 -1.33 -3.40
N VAL A 19 -14.55 -2.16 -2.57
CA VAL A 19 -13.10 -2.36 -2.59
C VAL A 19 -12.63 -2.93 -3.94
N LEU A 20 -13.35 -3.91 -4.48
CA LEU A 20 -13.02 -4.51 -5.77
C LEU A 20 -13.10 -3.49 -6.92
N GLU A 21 -14.16 -2.68 -6.93
CA GLU A 21 -14.32 -1.61 -7.92
C GLU A 21 -13.26 -0.52 -7.76
N ALA A 22 -12.91 -0.15 -6.53
CA ALA A 22 -11.81 0.77 -6.25
C ALA A 22 -10.47 0.21 -6.77
N CYS A 23 -10.17 -1.08 -6.56
CA CYS A 23 -8.97 -1.73 -7.08
C CYS A 23 -8.97 -1.80 -8.63
N ARG A 24 -10.10 -2.12 -9.26
CA ARG A 24 -10.24 -2.11 -10.73
C ARG A 24 -10.07 -0.70 -11.30
N SER A 25 -10.56 0.31 -10.58
CA SER A 25 -10.40 1.71 -10.92
C SER A 25 -8.96 2.22 -10.82
N LEU A 26 -8.02 1.46 -10.25
CA LEU A 26 -6.58 1.75 -10.31
C LEU A 26 -5.93 1.21 -11.59
N GLY A 27 -6.67 0.42 -12.38
CA GLY A 27 -6.32 -0.20 -13.66
C GLY A 27 -4.87 -0.05 -14.11
N VAL A 28 -4.11 -1.15 -14.00
CA VAL A 28 -2.77 -1.41 -14.55
C VAL A 28 -1.68 -0.41 -14.20
N SER A 29 -1.95 0.55 -13.32
CA SER A 29 -0.90 1.38 -12.77
C SER A 29 0.00 0.48 -11.91
N GLU A 30 1.25 0.29 -12.33
CA GLU A 30 2.19 -0.60 -11.64
C GLU A 30 2.26 -0.23 -10.15
N ALA A 31 2.05 -1.23 -9.29
CA ALA A 31 2.35 -1.06 -7.88
C ALA A 31 3.84 -0.72 -7.77
N MET A 32 4.20 0.19 -6.87
CA MET A 32 5.61 0.47 -6.61
C MET A 32 6.30 -0.85 -6.21
N PRO A 33 7.50 -1.13 -6.74
CA PRO A 33 8.23 -2.32 -6.37
C PRO A 33 8.49 -2.33 -4.86
N GLY A 34 8.17 -3.44 -4.21
CA GLY A 34 8.49 -3.63 -2.81
C GLY A 34 10.00 -3.65 -2.61
N LEU A 35 10.49 -2.95 -1.58
CA LEU A 35 11.89 -2.99 -1.16
C LEU A 35 12.05 -4.00 -0.02
N ASP A 36 12.93 -4.99 -0.20
CA ASP A 36 13.27 -5.94 0.87
C ASP A 36 14.13 -5.23 1.92
N ILE A 37 13.83 -5.45 3.19
CA ILE A 37 14.59 -4.93 4.33
C ILE A 37 16.06 -5.35 4.29
N ARG A 38 16.38 -6.48 3.66
CA ARG A 38 17.75 -6.98 3.50
C ARG A 38 18.57 -6.19 2.48
N ALA A 39 17.90 -5.44 1.61
CA ALA A 39 18.53 -4.56 0.62
C ALA A 39 18.72 -3.13 1.13
N LEU A 40 18.22 -2.81 2.33
CA LEU A 40 18.40 -1.51 2.96
C LEU A 40 19.82 -1.37 3.53
N ASP A 41 20.40 -0.18 3.37
CA ASP A 41 21.66 0.17 4.01
C ASP A 41 21.50 0.27 5.53
N GLU A 42 22.57 0.02 6.29
CA GLU A 42 22.54 0.07 7.76
C GLU A 42 22.04 1.41 8.29
N THR A 43 22.28 2.51 7.55
CA THR A 43 21.80 3.86 7.91
C THR A 43 20.29 4.05 7.75
N GLN A 44 19.62 3.17 7.00
CA GLN A 44 18.17 3.21 6.74
C GLN A 44 17.39 2.26 7.65
N LEU A 45 18.08 1.43 8.43
CA LEU A 45 17.46 0.52 9.39
C LEU A 45 17.05 1.29 10.65
N LEU A 46 15.78 1.16 11.03
CA LEU A 46 15.31 1.63 12.33
C LEU A 46 16.01 0.81 13.43
N ALA A 47 16.26 1.46 14.57
CA ALA A 47 16.87 0.80 15.72
C ALA A 47 16.14 -0.51 16.05
N PRO A 48 16.87 -1.62 16.27
CA PRO A 48 16.26 -2.85 16.71
C PRO A 48 15.51 -2.57 18.02
N ARG A 49 14.24 -2.98 18.10
CA ARG A 49 13.46 -2.76 19.31
C ARG A 49 14.00 -3.64 20.43
N GLY A 50 14.42 -3.04 21.53
CA GLY A 50 14.81 -3.67 22.80
C GLY A 50 15.64 -2.68 23.61
N ASN A 51 15.28 -2.32 24.83
CA ASN A 51 14.58 -3.13 25.84
C ASN A 51 13.10 -2.77 26.02
#